data_AF-A0A4V1IW21-F1
#
_entry.id   AF-A0A4V1IW21-F1
#
_cell.length_a   1.000
_cell.length_b   1.000
_cell.length_c   1.000
_cell.angle_alpha   90.00
_cell.angle_beta   90.00
_cell.angle_gamma   90.00
#
_symmetry.space_group_name_H-M   'P 1'
#
loop_
_entity.id
_entity.type
_entity.pdbx_description
1 polymer ?
#
loop_
_entity_poly.entity_id
_entity_poly.type
_entity_poly.pdbx_seq_one_letter_code
_entity_poly.pdbx_strand_id
1 'polypeptide(L)'
;MSAELQAAEKDNDLIYLMPVPDEQELLLPAPAMMAANQLPPEVSAPGDCLGKVGRQLFLELAPAVVHEALKLYQQRREDLIDDKVTRVYRRLTEERETTIRETQTRALLQTLEQPIGLPPSLIASAQDIRAKGGMQELDALMEHADTLAATSRAALSKIIDMLDTQNASTDILAALKSRARTLSSKLEAAAKSDSLVKERASIWRERVELMTSGQEHLEKLIPSYQETLSREENSCAAVLRHLIARADKLEKRTEEEEASIRHAIKEDNIGK
;
A
#
# COMPACT_ATOMS: atom_id res chain seq x y z
N MET A 1 -29.02 -22.41 77.86
CA MET A 1 -28.70 -23.68 77.17
C MET A 1 -30.00 -24.27 76.67
N SER A 2 -30.04 -24.80 75.44
CA SER A 2 -31.27 -25.35 74.84
C SER A 2 -31.75 -26.57 75.63
N ALA A 3 -33.07 -26.72 75.80
CA ALA A 3 -33.67 -27.86 76.51
C ALA A 3 -33.30 -29.20 75.87
N GLU A 4 -33.06 -29.21 74.55
CA GLU A 4 -32.64 -30.37 73.78
C GLU A 4 -31.22 -30.84 74.16
N LEU A 5 -30.33 -29.90 74.48
CA LEU A 5 -28.96 -30.21 74.87
C LEU A 5 -28.92 -30.85 76.27
N GLN A 6 -29.72 -30.34 77.23
CA GLN A 6 -29.80 -30.91 78.58
C GLN A 6 -30.38 -32.33 78.59
N ALA A 7 -31.34 -32.61 77.70
CA ALA A 7 -31.86 -33.96 77.53
C ALA A 7 -30.82 -34.91 76.92
N ALA A 8 -30.09 -34.45 75.90
CA ALA A 8 -29.03 -35.23 75.26
C ALA A 8 -27.86 -35.54 76.22
N GLU A 9 -27.45 -34.58 77.06
CA GLU A 9 -26.41 -34.80 78.09
C GLU A 9 -26.86 -35.83 79.13
N LYS A 10 -28.08 -35.70 79.65
CA LYS A 10 -28.61 -36.63 80.66
C LYS A 10 -28.65 -38.08 80.14
N ASP A 11 -29.09 -38.28 78.91
CA ASP A 11 -29.15 -39.62 78.31
C ASP A 11 -27.74 -40.16 78.00
N ASN A 12 -26.81 -39.29 77.58
CA ASN A 12 -25.42 -39.70 77.34
C ASN A 12 -24.72 -40.09 78.65
N ASP A 13 -24.95 -39.38 79.76
CA ASP A 13 -24.34 -39.67 81.06
C ASP A 13 -24.91 -40.93 81.74
N LEU A 14 -26.19 -41.26 81.48
CA LEU A 14 -26.85 -42.40 82.13
C LEU A 14 -26.86 -43.68 81.29
N ILE A 15 -26.90 -43.56 79.95
CA ILE A 15 -27.19 -44.69 79.05
C ILE A 15 -26.06 -44.93 78.06
N TYR A 16 -25.65 -43.91 77.30
CA TYR A 16 -24.80 -44.12 76.11
C TYR A 16 -23.29 -44.03 76.40
N LEU A 17 -22.88 -43.21 77.37
CA LEU A 17 -21.50 -42.99 77.83
C LEU A 17 -20.49 -42.77 76.68
N MET A 18 -20.93 -42.08 75.62
CA MET A 18 -20.08 -41.80 74.48
C MET A 18 -19.22 -40.56 74.75
N PRO A 19 -17.91 -40.58 74.44
CA PRO A 19 -17.08 -39.40 74.54
C PRO A 19 -17.58 -38.34 73.54
N VAL A 20 -17.72 -37.10 74.02
CA VAL A 20 -18.07 -35.97 73.15
C VAL A 20 -16.84 -35.66 72.28
N PRO A 21 -16.94 -35.78 70.94
CA PRO A 21 -15.82 -35.52 70.05
C PRO A 21 -15.47 -34.03 70.04
N ASP A 22 -14.19 -33.72 69.81
CA ASP A 22 -13.72 -32.34 69.66
C ASP A 22 -14.29 -31.71 68.39
N GLU A 23 -14.48 -30.37 68.39
CA GLU A 23 -15.10 -29.64 67.27
C GLU A 23 -14.37 -29.84 65.93
N GLN A 24 -13.08 -30.19 65.96
CA GLN A 24 -12.25 -30.43 64.78
C GLN A 24 -12.50 -31.81 64.14
N GLU A 25 -13.04 -32.77 64.89
CA GLU A 25 -13.38 -34.12 64.40
C GLU A 25 -14.80 -34.19 63.81
N LEU A 26 -15.60 -33.14 64.03
CA LEU A 26 -16.94 -33.02 63.48
C LEU A 26 -16.89 -32.69 61.99
N LEU A 27 -17.51 -33.54 61.17
CA LEU A 27 -17.75 -33.25 59.77
C LEU A 27 -18.76 -32.11 59.64
N LEU A 28 -18.31 -30.94 59.21
CA LEU A 28 -19.22 -29.82 58.93
C LEU A 28 -20.19 -30.20 57.80
N PRO A 29 -21.49 -29.87 57.91
CA PRO A 29 -22.44 -30.11 56.85
C PRO A 29 -22.05 -29.31 55.60
N ALA A 30 -22.15 -29.94 54.42
CA ALA A 30 -21.84 -29.29 53.17
C ALA A 30 -22.80 -28.10 52.93
N PRO A 31 -22.29 -26.90 52.61
CA PRO A 31 -23.16 -25.77 52.31
C PRO A 31 -23.96 -26.05 51.02
N ALA A 32 -25.27 -25.88 51.07
CA ALA A 32 -26.14 -25.92 49.91
C ALA A 32 -26.25 -24.52 49.28
N MET A 33 -25.82 -24.36 48.04
CA MET A 33 -26.04 -23.13 47.29
C MET A 33 -27.52 -23.00 46.88
N MET A 34 -28.22 -22.02 47.45
CA MET A 34 -29.66 -21.78 47.21
C MET A 34 -29.94 -20.77 46.09
N ALA A 35 -28.91 -20.13 45.54
CA ALA A 35 -29.04 -19.13 44.49
C ALA A 35 -27.95 -19.32 43.43
N ALA A 36 -28.34 -19.19 42.16
CA ALA A 36 -27.43 -19.15 41.03
C ALA A 36 -27.32 -17.72 40.52
N ASN A 37 -26.10 -17.25 40.28
CA ASN A 37 -25.87 -15.96 39.62
C ASN A 37 -26.23 -16.11 38.14
N GLN A 38 -27.49 -15.81 37.79
CA GLN A 38 -27.91 -15.77 36.40
C GLN A 38 -27.61 -14.39 35.82
N LEU A 39 -26.92 -14.37 34.67
CA LEU A 39 -26.75 -13.14 33.92
C LEU A 39 -28.13 -12.62 33.48
N PRO A 40 -28.39 -11.31 33.60
CA PRO A 40 -29.61 -10.72 33.07
C PRO A 40 -29.75 -11.02 31.57
N PRO A 41 -30.95 -11.35 31.07
CA PRO A 41 -31.18 -11.68 29.67
C PRO A 41 -30.81 -10.54 28.71
N GLU A 42 -30.85 -9.30 29.18
CA GLU A 42 -30.42 -8.11 28.45
C GLU A 42 -28.92 -8.12 28.13
N VAL A 43 -28.11 -8.76 28.98
CA VAL A 43 -26.66 -8.89 28.81
C VAL A 43 -26.32 -10.14 28.01
N SER A 44 -27.07 -11.24 28.21
CA SER A 44 -26.83 -12.51 27.51
C SER A 44 -27.29 -12.50 26.06
N ALA A 45 -28.39 -11.81 25.74
CA ALA A 45 -28.98 -11.76 24.40
C ALA A 45 -29.70 -10.40 24.16
N PRO A 46 -28.94 -9.31 23.98
CA PRO A 46 -29.50 -7.97 23.81
C PRO A 46 -30.42 -7.86 22.58
N GLY A 47 -30.13 -8.61 21.51
CA GLY A 47 -30.92 -8.60 20.27
C GLY A 47 -32.37 -9.04 20.46
N ASP A 48 -32.58 -10.13 21.21
CA ASP A 48 -33.92 -10.68 21.47
C ASP A 48 -34.76 -9.78 22.38
N CYS A 49 -34.09 -9.03 23.26
CA CYS A 49 -34.73 -8.06 24.15
C CYS A 49 -35.13 -6.78 23.39
N LEU A 50 -34.25 -6.28 22.51
CA LEU A 50 -34.50 -5.10 21.68
C LEU A 50 -35.62 -5.32 20.65
N GLY A 51 -35.75 -6.54 20.12
CA GLY A 51 -36.82 -6.90 19.19
C GLY A 51 -38.24 -6.73 19.74
N LYS A 52 -38.41 -6.75 21.07
CA LYS A 52 -39.71 -6.52 21.74
C LYS A 52 -40.07 -5.03 21.85
N VAL A 53 -39.08 -4.14 21.79
CA VAL A 53 -39.25 -2.68 21.94
C VAL A 53 -39.30 -1.99 20.57
N GLY A 54 -38.75 -2.61 19.52
CA GLY A 54 -38.85 -2.14 18.15
C GLY A 54 -37.90 -2.84 17.18
N ARG A 55 -37.83 -2.36 15.93
CA ARG A 55 -36.85 -2.85 14.95
C ARG A 55 -35.43 -2.48 15.40
N GLN A 56 -34.52 -3.43 15.37
CA GLN A 56 -33.09 -3.18 15.61
C GLN A 56 -32.55 -2.21 14.54
N LEU A 57 -32.17 -0.99 14.94
CA LEU A 57 -31.78 0.08 14.01
C LEU A 57 -30.43 -0.16 13.32
N PHE A 58 -29.54 -0.94 13.94
CA PHE A 58 -28.16 -1.15 13.50
C PHE A 58 -27.86 -2.61 13.10
N LEU A 59 -28.88 -3.39 12.74
CA LEU A 59 -28.70 -4.78 12.34
C LEU A 59 -27.75 -4.93 11.12
N GLU A 60 -27.78 -3.95 10.21
CA GLU A 60 -26.90 -3.92 9.04
C GLU A 60 -25.52 -3.29 9.33
N LEU A 61 -25.31 -2.72 10.52
CA LEU A 61 -24.04 -2.10 10.88
C LEU A 61 -23.05 -3.16 11.38
N ALA A 62 -22.00 -3.42 10.61
CA ALA A 62 -20.95 -4.32 11.04
C ALA A 62 -20.20 -3.77 12.28
N PRO A 63 -19.81 -4.63 13.24
CA PRO A 63 -19.06 -4.21 14.42
C PRO A 63 -17.79 -3.44 14.08
N ALA A 64 -17.40 -2.50 14.95
CA ALA A 64 -16.18 -1.70 14.76
C ALA A 64 -14.92 -2.57 14.63
N VAL A 65 -14.86 -3.70 15.36
CA VAL A 65 -13.77 -4.67 15.29
C VAL A 65 -13.63 -5.26 13.88
N VAL A 66 -14.73 -5.48 13.17
CA VAL A 66 -14.71 -5.99 11.78
C VAL A 66 -14.13 -4.92 10.85
N HIS A 67 -14.51 -3.65 11.03
CA HIS A 67 -13.94 -2.55 10.23
C HIS A 67 -12.44 -2.37 10.46
N GLU A 68 -11.97 -2.50 11.71
CA GLU A 68 -10.55 -2.43 12.02
C GLU A 68 -9.78 -3.63 11.42
N ALA A 69 -10.33 -4.83 11.54
CA ALA A 69 -9.77 -6.03 10.93
C ALA A 69 -9.71 -5.93 9.39
N LEU A 70 -10.74 -5.36 8.74
CA LEU A 70 -10.76 -5.13 7.30
C LEU A 70 -9.71 -4.11 6.87
N LYS A 71 -9.54 -3.00 7.60
CA LYS A 71 -8.48 -2.01 7.34
C LYS A 71 -7.10 -2.64 7.49
N LEU A 72 -6.88 -3.40 8.56
CA LEU A 72 -5.62 -4.10 8.79
C LEU A 72 -5.33 -5.15 7.71
N TYR A 73 -6.36 -5.87 7.26
CA TYR A 73 -6.25 -6.81 6.16
C TYR A 73 -5.82 -6.10 4.86
N GLN A 74 -6.50 -5.01 4.50
CA GLN A 74 -6.18 -4.22 3.31
C GLN A 74 -4.74 -3.71 3.36
N GLN A 75 -4.32 -3.15 4.49
CA GLN A 75 -2.95 -2.67 4.70
C GLN A 75 -1.93 -3.80 4.54
N ARG A 76 -2.11 -4.93 5.24
CA ARG A 76 -1.19 -6.07 5.16
C ARG A 76 -1.09 -6.65 3.76
N ARG A 77 -2.21 -6.65 3.03
CA ARG A 77 -2.26 -7.10 1.65
C ARG A 77 -1.45 -6.15 0.77
N GLU A 78 -1.71 -4.85 0.83
CA GLU A 78 -0.98 -3.82 0.09
C GLU A 78 0.53 -3.90 0.37
N ASP A 79 0.93 -3.96 1.64
CA ASP A 79 2.33 -4.09 2.06
C ASP A 79 2.99 -5.35 1.45
N LEU A 80 2.30 -6.50 1.51
CA LEU A 80 2.80 -7.76 0.98
C LEU A 80 3.04 -7.69 -0.54
N ILE A 81 2.14 -7.05 -1.26
CA ILE A 81 2.22 -6.91 -2.72
C ILE A 81 3.32 -5.93 -3.10
N ASP A 82 3.40 -4.80 -2.40
CA ASP A 82 4.44 -3.82 -2.67
C ASP A 82 5.82 -4.40 -2.41
N ASP A 83 5.99 -5.20 -1.36
CA ASP A 83 7.25 -5.85 -1.05
C ASP A 83 7.59 -7.01 -1.98
N LYS A 84 6.65 -7.92 -2.24
CA LYS A 84 6.94 -9.15 -2.99
C LYS A 84 6.79 -9.01 -4.50
N VAL A 85 5.98 -8.08 -4.97
CA VAL A 85 5.65 -7.92 -6.39
C VAL A 85 6.21 -6.60 -6.91
N THR A 86 5.69 -5.46 -6.45
CA THR A 86 6.03 -4.13 -7.02
C THR A 86 7.53 -3.83 -6.95
N ARG A 87 8.13 -3.97 -5.76
CA ARG A 87 9.56 -3.68 -5.55
C ARG A 87 10.47 -4.64 -6.28
N VAL A 88 10.14 -5.93 -6.26
CA VAL A 88 10.92 -6.98 -6.93
C VAL A 88 10.89 -6.78 -8.44
N TYR A 89 9.71 -6.55 -9.02
CA TYR A 89 9.55 -6.27 -10.44
C TYR A 89 10.38 -5.05 -10.86
N ARG A 90 10.19 -3.91 -10.17
CA ARG A 90 10.93 -2.68 -10.49
C ARG A 90 12.44 -2.89 -10.42
N ARG A 91 12.93 -3.57 -9.37
CA ARG A 91 14.36 -3.88 -9.22
C ARG A 91 14.88 -4.74 -10.37
N LEU A 92 14.18 -5.81 -10.73
CA LEU A 92 14.61 -6.70 -11.83
C LEU A 92 14.59 -6.00 -13.18
N THR A 93 13.59 -5.15 -13.43
CA THR A 93 13.52 -4.33 -14.64
C THR A 93 14.67 -3.32 -14.70
N GLU A 94 14.96 -2.63 -13.58
CA GLU A 94 16.10 -1.73 -13.48
C GLU A 94 17.44 -2.47 -13.72
N GLU A 95 17.68 -3.60 -13.04
CA GLU A 95 18.88 -4.42 -13.21
C GLU A 95 19.04 -4.93 -14.67
N ARG A 96 17.93 -5.30 -15.31
CA ARG A 96 17.91 -5.68 -16.72
C ARG A 96 18.30 -4.50 -17.60
N GLU A 97 17.66 -3.36 -17.43
CA GLU A 97 17.92 -2.17 -18.23
C GLU A 97 19.35 -1.66 -18.06
N THR A 98 19.90 -1.69 -16.84
CA THR A 98 21.30 -1.32 -16.59
C THR A 98 22.23 -2.28 -17.31
N THR A 99 22.00 -3.59 -17.22
CA THR A 99 22.81 -4.59 -17.92
C THR A 99 22.78 -4.38 -19.45
N ILE A 100 21.59 -4.13 -20.03
CA ILE A 100 21.44 -3.86 -21.47
C ILE A 100 22.13 -2.54 -21.86
N ARG A 101 22.08 -1.51 -21.02
CA ARG A 101 22.74 -0.22 -21.24
C ARG A 101 24.26 -0.34 -21.16
N GLU A 102 24.78 -1.01 -20.13
CA GLU A 102 26.21 -1.23 -19.92
C GLU A 102 26.85 -2.02 -21.06
N THR A 103 26.14 -3.02 -21.56
CA THR A 103 26.60 -3.86 -22.68
C THR A 103 26.30 -3.28 -24.06
N GLN A 104 25.57 -2.15 -24.13
CA GLN A 104 25.12 -1.47 -25.35
C GLN A 104 24.52 -2.41 -26.42
N THR A 105 24.06 -3.60 -26.03
CA THR A 105 23.87 -4.72 -26.97
C THR A 105 22.75 -4.43 -27.95
N ARG A 106 21.68 -3.76 -27.50
CA ARG A 106 20.55 -3.38 -28.37
C ARG A 106 21.00 -2.38 -29.46
N ALA A 107 21.82 -1.40 -29.10
CA ALA A 107 22.32 -0.41 -30.05
C ALA A 107 23.28 -1.06 -31.05
N LEU A 108 24.24 -1.86 -30.56
CA LEU A 108 25.23 -2.54 -31.38
C LEU A 108 24.57 -3.49 -32.39
N LEU A 109 23.66 -4.37 -31.97
CA LEU A 109 22.98 -5.29 -32.88
C LEU A 109 22.21 -4.58 -33.99
N GLN A 110 21.68 -3.40 -33.71
CA GLN A 110 20.87 -2.68 -34.66
C GLN A 110 21.72 -1.91 -35.69
N THR A 111 22.86 -1.37 -35.26
CA THR A 111 23.87 -0.79 -36.17
C THR A 111 24.42 -1.84 -37.12
N LEU A 112 24.51 -3.11 -36.68
CA LEU A 112 24.95 -4.23 -37.51
C LEU A 112 23.94 -4.65 -38.58
N GLU A 113 22.64 -4.40 -38.37
CA GLU A 113 21.59 -4.76 -39.32
C GLU A 113 21.44 -3.75 -40.47
N GLN A 114 21.75 -2.47 -40.22
CA GLN A 114 21.71 -1.40 -41.21
C GLN A 114 22.94 -0.48 -41.06
N PRO A 115 24.05 -0.74 -41.77
CA PRO A 115 25.21 0.14 -41.78
C PRO A 115 24.95 1.50 -42.46
N ILE A 116 23.79 1.66 -43.12
CA ILE A 116 23.40 2.85 -43.86
C ILE A 116 22.01 3.29 -43.38
N GLY A 117 21.93 4.44 -42.71
CA GLY A 117 20.67 5.04 -42.23
C GLY A 117 20.51 5.00 -40.70
N LEU A 118 19.49 5.69 -40.18
CA LEU A 118 19.18 5.69 -38.75
C LEU A 118 18.60 4.34 -38.31
N PRO A 119 18.97 3.84 -37.11
CA PRO A 119 18.39 2.61 -36.58
C PRO A 119 16.84 2.71 -36.45
N PRO A 120 16.06 1.70 -36.88
CA PRO A 120 14.58 1.76 -36.87
C PRO A 120 13.94 1.98 -35.49
N SER A 121 14.49 1.43 -34.41
CA SER A 121 14.10 1.72 -33.02
C SER A 121 14.27 3.19 -32.62
N LEU A 122 15.31 3.88 -33.14
CA LEU A 122 15.54 5.29 -32.88
C LEU A 122 14.51 6.12 -33.62
N ILE A 123 14.20 5.75 -34.87
CA ILE A 123 13.12 6.36 -35.65
C ILE A 123 11.77 6.17 -34.95
N ALA A 124 11.45 4.95 -34.51
CA ALA A 124 10.23 4.65 -33.78
C ALA A 124 10.14 5.46 -32.48
N SER A 125 11.23 5.52 -31.69
CA SER A 125 11.27 6.31 -30.45
C SER A 125 11.11 7.81 -30.72
N ALA A 126 11.75 8.33 -31.76
CA ALA A 126 11.60 9.74 -32.17
C ALA A 126 10.16 10.05 -32.61
N GLN A 127 9.53 9.14 -33.36
CA GLN A 127 8.13 9.25 -33.76
C GLN A 127 7.20 9.19 -32.56
N ASP A 128 7.43 8.29 -31.60
CA ASP A 128 6.65 8.19 -30.37
C ASP A 128 6.74 9.46 -29.52
N ILE A 129 7.96 10.01 -29.36
CA ILE A 129 8.18 11.28 -28.64
C ILE A 129 7.45 12.42 -29.36
N ARG A 130 7.51 12.47 -30.70
CA ARG A 130 6.80 13.47 -31.49
C ARG A 130 5.28 13.33 -31.40
N ALA A 131 4.76 12.10 -31.44
CA ALA A 131 3.33 11.82 -31.30
C ALA A 131 2.79 12.24 -29.93
N LYS A 132 3.62 12.18 -28.89
CA LYS A 132 3.30 12.66 -27.53
C LYS A 132 3.53 14.16 -27.31
N GLY A 133 3.84 14.94 -28.35
CA GLY A 133 4.02 16.40 -28.25
C GLY A 133 5.42 16.87 -27.84
N GLY A 134 6.38 15.95 -27.67
CA GLY A 134 7.79 16.27 -27.45
C GLY A 134 8.06 17.13 -26.21
N MET A 135 8.95 18.12 -26.34
CA MET A 135 9.30 19.04 -25.25
C MET A 135 8.16 20.01 -24.89
N GLN A 136 7.34 20.40 -25.87
CA GLN A 136 6.25 21.35 -25.64
C GLN A 136 5.22 20.81 -24.65
N GLU A 137 4.87 19.52 -24.79
CA GLU A 137 3.95 18.86 -23.84
C GLU A 137 4.57 18.76 -22.44
N LEU A 138 5.87 18.48 -22.34
CA LEU A 138 6.57 18.45 -21.05
C LEU A 138 6.57 19.83 -20.38
N ASP A 139 6.83 20.90 -21.12
CA ASP A 139 6.79 22.27 -20.60
C ASP A 139 5.36 22.64 -20.15
N ALA A 140 4.33 22.25 -20.92
CA ALA A 140 2.93 22.45 -20.53
C ALA A 140 2.57 21.69 -19.24
N LEU A 141 3.00 20.42 -19.09
CA LEU A 141 2.80 19.64 -17.87
C LEU A 141 3.52 20.27 -16.65
N MET A 142 4.70 20.84 -16.85
CA MET A 142 5.43 21.55 -15.79
C MET A 142 4.72 22.83 -15.38
N GLU A 143 4.20 23.60 -16.33
CA GLU A 143 3.39 24.78 -16.05
C GLU A 143 2.10 24.41 -15.30
N HIS A 144 1.42 23.35 -15.74
CA HIS A 144 0.26 22.81 -15.03
C HIS A 144 0.60 22.38 -13.60
N ALA A 145 1.73 21.72 -13.37
CA ALA A 145 2.19 21.36 -12.03
C ALA A 145 2.43 22.61 -11.16
N ASP A 146 3.03 23.67 -11.71
CA ASP A 146 3.25 24.94 -11.01
C ASP A 146 1.94 25.62 -10.61
N THR A 147 0.97 25.68 -11.53
CA THR A 147 -0.36 26.23 -11.23
C THR A 147 -1.08 25.42 -10.15
N LEU A 148 -0.99 24.09 -10.19
CA LEU A 148 -1.57 23.20 -9.18
C LEU A 148 -0.89 23.38 -7.81
N ALA A 149 0.43 23.55 -7.79
CA ALA A 149 1.17 23.84 -6.56
C ALA A 149 0.78 25.20 -5.97
N ALA A 150 0.64 26.24 -6.81
CA ALA A 150 0.23 27.56 -6.37
C ALA A 150 -1.19 27.57 -5.79
N THR A 151 -2.15 26.92 -6.45
CA THR A 151 -3.53 26.79 -5.96
C THR A 151 -3.60 26.00 -4.66
N SER A 152 -2.84 24.91 -4.54
CA SER A 152 -2.77 24.11 -3.31
C SER A 152 -2.18 24.91 -2.13
N ARG A 153 -1.12 25.69 -2.36
CA ARG A 153 -0.53 26.59 -1.34
C ARG A 153 -1.50 27.69 -0.94
N ALA A 154 -2.18 28.32 -1.89
CA ALA A 154 -3.17 29.37 -1.60
C ALA A 154 -4.34 28.83 -0.77
N ALA A 155 -4.84 27.63 -1.10
CA ALA A 155 -5.88 26.95 -0.33
C ALA A 155 -5.42 26.65 1.11
N LEU A 156 -4.20 26.13 1.29
CA LEU A 156 -3.65 25.89 2.64
C LEU A 156 -3.43 27.18 3.42
N SER A 157 -2.91 28.24 2.81
CA SER A 157 -2.72 29.54 3.46
C SER A 157 -4.06 30.04 4.01
N LYS A 158 -5.12 30.01 3.18
CA LYS A 158 -6.46 30.41 3.60
C LYS A 158 -6.98 29.57 4.77
N ILE A 159 -6.74 28.25 4.77
CA ILE A 159 -7.13 27.37 5.86
C ILE A 159 -6.36 27.72 7.14
N ILE A 160 -5.06 27.99 7.05
CA ILE A 160 -4.23 28.37 8.19
C ILE A 160 -4.69 29.72 8.76
N ASP A 161 -4.93 30.72 7.91
CA ASP A 161 -5.44 32.02 8.32
C ASP A 161 -6.80 31.90 9.03
N MET A 162 -7.71 31.08 8.49
CA MET A 162 -8.98 30.77 9.14
C MET A 162 -8.78 30.09 10.50
N LEU A 163 -7.83 29.16 10.63
CA LEU A 163 -7.53 28.48 11.89
C LEU A 163 -6.84 29.39 12.91
N ASP A 164 -6.13 30.42 12.48
CA ASP A 164 -5.45 31.37 13.38
C ASP A 164 -6.38 32.49 13.86
N THR A 165 -7.38 32.87 13.07
CA THR A 165 -8.47 33.75 13.55
C THR A 165 -9.33 33.08 14.63
N GLN A 166 -9.40 31.75 14.66
CA GLN A 166 -10.15 31.00 15.67
C GLN A 166 -9.28 30.69 16.89
N ASN A 167 -9.37 31.55 17.92
CA ASN A 167 -8.62 31.43 19.18
C ASN A 167 -9.25 30.50 20.23
N ALA A 168 -10.17 29.60 19.85
CA ALA A 168 -10.81 28.72 20.83
C ALA A 168 -9.92 27.51 21.15
N SER A 169 -9.58 27.33 22.42
CA SER A 169 -8.83 26.15 22.89
C SER A 169 -9.73 24.91 22.87
N THR A 170 -9.83 24.26 21.72
CA THR A 170 -10.46 22.93 21.60
C THR A 170 -9.43 21.96 21.03
N ASP A 171 -9.40 20.72 21.53
CA ASP A 171 -8.51 19.65 21.03
C ASP A 171 -8.64 19.44 19.51
N ILE A 172 -9.81 19.76 18.95
CA ILE A 172 -10.11 19.73 17.52
C ILE A 172 -9.26 20.73 16.74
N LEU A 173 -9.10 21.96 17.24
CA LEU A 173 -8.27 22.98 16.59
C LEU A 173 -6.78 22.60 16.64
N ALA A 174 -6.32 21.97 17.72
CA ALA A 174 -4.97 21.44 17.80
C ALA A 174 -4.72 20.32 16.76
N ALA A 175 -5.68 19.41 16.57
CA ALA A 175 -5.62 18.36 15.56
C ALA A 175 -5.69 18.91 14.11
N LEU A 176 -6.46 19.97 13.87
CA LEU A 176 -6.50 20.63 12.56
C LEU A 176 -5.21 21.37 12.25
N LYS A 177 -4.64 22.08 13.23
CA LYS A 177 -3.33 22.75 13.09
C LYS A 177 -2.20 21.75 12.86
N SER A 178 -2.20 20.60 13.54
CA SER A 178 -1.20 19.56 13.29
C SER A 178 -1.32 18.98 11.88
N ARG A 179 -2.55 18.72 11.40
CA ARG A 179 -2.82 18.28 10.03
C ARG A 179 -2.38 19.32 8.99
N ALA A 180 -2.63 20.60 9.23
CA ALA A 180 -2.17 21.69 8.36
C ALA A 180 -0.64 21.71 8.24
N ARG A 181 0.09 21.53 9.35
CA ARG A 181 1.56 21.42 9.34
C ARG A 181 2.04 20.21 8.53
N THR A 182 1.39 19.06 8.67
CA THR A 182 1.71 17.86 7.86
C THR A 182 1.46 18.09 6.36
N LEU A 183 0.41 18.82 5.99
CA LEU A 183 0.16 19.17 4.60
C LEU A 183 1.19 20.17 4.07
N SER A 184 1.61 21.15 4.89
CA SER A 184 2.69 22.07 4.55
C SER A 184 4.00 21.32 4.26
N SER A 185 4.40 20.40 5.13
CA SER A 185 5.62 19.62 4.93
C SER A 185 5.55 18.73 3.68
N LYS A 186 4.37 18.18 3.36
CA LYS A 186 4.14 17.46 2.10
C LYS A 186 4.25 18.36 0.87
N LEU A 187 3.72 19.59 0.90
CA LEU A 187 3.88 20.54 -0.20
C LEU A 187 5.32 21.01 -0.37
N GLU A 188 6.08 21.15 0.72
CA GLU A 188 7.53 21.43 0.65
C GLU A 188 8.30 20.26 0.04
N ALA A 189 7.97 19.03 0.43
CA ALA A 189 8.56 17.83 -0.17
C ALA A 189 8.22 17.73 -1.66
N ALA A 190 6.97 18.00 -2.04
CA ALA A 190 6.53 18.06 -3.43
C ALA A 190 7.30 19.14 -4.21
N ALA A 191 7.48 20.34 -3.65
CA ALA A 191 8.24 21.41 -4.29
C ALA A 191 9.69 21.02 -4.59
N LYS A 192 10.35 20.28 -3.67
CA LYS A 192 11.70 19.73 -3.92
C LYS A 192 11.66 18.71 -5.06
N SER A 193 10.68 17.82 -5.07
CA SER A 193 10.51 16.86 -6.18
C SER A 193 10.31 17.57 -7.51
N ASP A 194 9.46 18.61 -7.57
CA ASP A 194 9.20 19.39 -8.78
C ASP A 194 10.48 20.07 -9.29
N SER A 195 11.30 20.63 -8.39
CA SER A 195 12.60 21.22 -8.78
C SER A 195 13.57 20.19 -9.38
N LEU A 196 13.60 18.97 -8.85
CA LEU A 196 14.44 17.88 -9.39
C LEU A 196 13.96 17.45 -10.77
N VAL A 197 12.63 17.40 -10.98
CA VAL A 197 12.06 17.07 -12.29
C VAL A 197 12.38 18.16 -13.31
N LYS A 198 12.30 19.45 -12.94
CA LYS A 198 12.68 20.58 -13.81
C LYS A 198 14.16 20.56 -14.17
N GLU A 199 15.04 20.30 -13.20
CA GLU A 199 16.47 20.17 -13.44
C GLU A 199 16.76 19.03 -14.41
N ARG A 200 16.17 17.84 -14.17
CA ARG A 200 16.32 16.69 -15.06
C ARG A 200 15.80 16.99 -16.46
N ALA A 201 14.63 17.61 -16.60
CA ALA A 201 14.11 17.97 -17.91
C ALA A 201 15.00 18.98 -18.63
N SER A 202 15.59 19.93 -17.91
CA SER A 202 16.56 20.87 -18.50
C SER A 202 17.81 20.17 -19.02
N ILE A 203 18.33 19.16 -18.31
CA ILE A 203 19.49 18.37 -18.75
C ILE A 203 19.16 17.59 -20.03
N TRP A 204 17.95 17.03 -20.13
CA TRP A 204 17.53 16.23 -21.28
C TRP A 204 16.92 17.05 -22.42
N ARG A 205 16.72 18.37 -22.24
CA ARG A 205 16.01 19.23 -23.18
C ARG A 205 16.58 19.17 -24.58
N GLU A 206 17.87 19.46 -24.70
CA GLU A 206 18.58 19.48 -25.99
C GLU A 206 18.48 18.13 -26.73
N ARG A 207 18.57 17.01 -25.99
CA ARG A 207 18.48 15.67 -26.59
C ARG A 207 17.07 15.33 -27.07
N VAL A 208 16.05 15.75 -26.34
CA VAL A 208 14.65 15.54 -26.73
C VAL A 208 14.27 16.46 -27.90
N GLU A 209 14.75 17.70 -27.91
CA GLU A 209 14.62 18.61 -29.06
C GLU A 209 15.33 18.04 -30.29
N LEU A 210 16.52 17.48 -30.10
CA LEU A 210 17.24 16.81 -31.18
C LEU A 210 16.48 15.59 -31.72
N MET A 211 15.96 14.73 -30.85
CA MET A 211 15.15 13.56 -31.24
C MET A 211 13.85 13.94 -31.95
N THR A 212 13.28 15.10 -31.61
CA THR A 212 12.07 15.61 -32.26
C THR A 212 12.36 16.35 -33.55
N SER A 213 13.59 16.86 -33.73
CA SER A 213 14.06 17.41 -35.01
C SER A 213 13.93 16.35 -36.13
N GLY A 214 13.69 16.81 -37.36
CA GLY A 214 13.37 15.92 -38.49
C GLY A 214 14.38 14.79 -38.69
N GLN A 215 13.94 13.66 -39.25
CA GLN A 215 14.79 12.48 -39.48
C GLN A 215 16.05 12.82 -40.30
N GLU A 216 15.93 13.71 -41.29
CA GLU A 216 17.06 14.19 -42.10
C GLU A 216 18.13 14.96 -41.29
N HIS A 217 17.73 15.63 -40.21
CA HIS A 217 18.65 16.33 -39.31
C HIS A 217 19.40 15.35 -38.41
N LEU A 218 18.70 14.33 -37.92
CA LEU A 218 19.29 13.23 -37.15
C LEU A 218 20.29 12.42 -37.99
N GLU A 219 19.99 12.13 -39.26
CA GLU A 219 20.89 11.40 -40.17
C GLU A 219 22.22 12.13 -40.42
N LYS A 220 22.20 13.47 -40.46
CA LYS A 220 23.42 14.28 -40.66
C LYS A 220 24.33 14.33 -39.43
N LEU A 221 23.76 14.16 -38.25
CA LEU A 221 24.48 14.27 -36.97
C LEU A 221 25.11 12.95 -36.52
N ILE A 222 24.62 11.82 -37.02
CA ILE A 222 25.14 10.49 -36.66
C ILE A 222 26.12 10.02 -37.74
N PRO A 223 27.41 9.84 -37.41
CA PRO A 223 28.39 9.29 -38.34
C PRO A 223 27.96 7.90 -38.82
N SER A 224 27.93 7.70 -40.13
CA SER A 224 27.62 6.40 -40.72
C SER A 224 28.80 5.44 -40.52
N TYR A 225 28.53 4.22 -40.06
CA TYR A 225 29.54 3.19 -39.85
C TYR A 225 29.43 2.13 -40.94
N GLN A 226 30.45 2.03 -41.80
CA GLN A 226 30.51 1.06 -42.91
C GLN A 226 31.58 0.00 -42.63
N GLU A 227 31.28 -0.96 -41.74
CA GLU A 227 32.08 -2.18 -41.61
C GLU A 227 31.20 -3.40 -41.84
N THR A 228 31.64 -4.28 -42.73
CA THR A 228 30.97 -5.54 -43.02
C THR A 228 31.48 -6.63 -42.08
N LEU A 229 30.59 -7.20 -41.27
CA LEU A 229 30.92 -8.26 -40.32
C LEU A 229 31.33 -9.58 -40.98
N SER A 230 32.18 -10.33 -40.27
CA SER A 230 32.52 -11.72 -40.55
C SER A 230 31.33 -12.68 -40.33
N ARG A 231 31.40 -13.88 -40.91
CA ARG A 231 30.34 -14.91 -40.82
C ARG A 231 30.10 -15.40 -39.38
N GLU A 232 31.15 -15.42 -38.56
CA GLU A 232 31.10 -15.85 -37.15
C GLU A 232 30.36 -14.80 -36.28
N GLU A 233 30.64 -13.52 -36.51
CA GLU A 233 30.01 -12.38 -35.83
C GLU A 233 28.51 -12.32 -36.13
N ASN A 234 28.12 -12.63 -37.37
CA ASN A 234 26.71 -12.74 -37.77
C ASN A 234 25.96 -13.88 -37.02
N SER A 235 26.63 -15.00 -36.76
CA SER A 235 26.06 -16.10 -35.97
C SER A 235 25.87 -15.68 -34.51
N CYS A 236 26.87 -15.02 -33.91
CA CYS A 236 26.77 -14.48 -32.55
C CYS A 236 25.66 -13.41 -32.44
N ALA A 237 25.54 -12.53 -33.43
CA ALA A 237 24.47 -11.53 -33.48
C ALA A 237 23.07 -12.18 -33.56
N ALA A 238 22.92 -13.29 -34.29
CA ALA A 238 21.67 -14.05 -34.32
C ALA A 238 21.29 -14.62 -32.94
N VAL A 239 22.26 -15.17 -32.20
CA VAL A 239 22.02 -15.67 -30.83
C VAL A 239 21.64 -14.54 -29.88
N LEU A 240 22.36 -13.42 -29.91
CA LEU A 240 22.06 -12.27 -29.06
C LEU A 240 20.66 -11.69 -29.35
N ARG A 241 20.24 -11.62 -30.62
CA ARG A 241 18.87 -11.23 -30.98
C ARG A 241 17.83 -12.15 -30.36
N HIS A 242 18.06 -13.47 -30.42
CA HIS A 242 17.15 -14.42 -29.81
C HIS A 242 17.05 -14.24 -28.29
N LEU A 243 18.18 -13.98 -27.61
CA LEU A 243 18.21 -13.74 -26.17
C LEU A 243 17.51 -12.44 -25.77
N ILE A 244 17.70 -11.34 -26.51
CA ILE A 244 17.02 -10.07 -26.25
C ILE A 244 15.52 -10.21 -26.50
N ALA A 245 15.11 -10.83 -27.62
CA ALA A 245 13.69 -11.06 -27.91
C ALA A 245 13.03 -11.95 -26.85
N ARG A 246 13.75 -12.93 -26.30
CA ARG A 246 13.28 -13.74 -25.18
C ARG A 246 13.15 -12.90 -23.90
N ALA A 247 14.10 -12.02 -23.62
CA ALA A 247 14.03 -11.11 -22.47
C ALA A 247 12.85 -10.12 -22.59
N ASP A 248 12.61 -9.54 -23.77
CA ASP A 248 11.46 -8.67 -24.04
C ASP A 248 10.12 -9.40 -23.86
N LYS A 249 10.05 -10.67 -24.27
CA LYS A 249 8.84 -11.50 -24.04
C LYS A 249 8.61 -11.80 -22.56
N LEU A 250 9.69 -12.06 -21.80
CA LEU A 250 9.59 -12.30 -20.37
C LEU A 250 9.13 -11.05 -19.63
N GLU A 251 9.66 -9.88 -20.00
CA GLU A 251 9.24 -8.60 -19.43
C GLU A 251 7.74 -8.33 -19.64
N LYS A 252 7.26 -8.45 -20.88
CA LYS A 252 5.82 -8.27 -21.18
C LYS A 252 4.95 -9.23 -20.38
N ARG A 253 5.36 -10.49 -20.27
CA ARG A 253 4.64 -11.48 -19.47
C ARG A 253 4.63 -11.10 -17.99
N THR A 254 5.75 -10.65 -17.44
CA THR A 254 5.81 -10.21 -16.03
C THR A 254 4.98 -8.97 -15.77
N GLU A 255 4.91 -8.04 -16.73
CA GLU A 255 4.05 -6.85 -16.65
C GLU A 255 2.56 -7.23 -16.67
N GLU A 256 2.16 -8.16 -17.54
CA GLU A 256 0.80 -8.70 -17.60
C GLU A 256 0.45 -9.45 -16.30
N GLU A 257 1.36 -10.25 -15.75
CA GLU A 257 1.19 -10.96 -14.47
C GLU A 257 1.05 -9.97 -13.30
N GLU A 258 1.87 -8.91 -13.23
CA GLU A 258 1.73 -7.84 -12.22
C GLU A 258 0.37 -7.13 -12.35
N ALA A 259 -0.02 -6.75 -13.57
CA ALA A 259 -1.29 -6.08 -13.83
C ALA A 259 -2.48 -6.96 -13.44
N SER A 260 -2.41 -8.27 -13.73
CA SER A 260 -3.42 -9.25 -13.33
C SER A 260 -3.52 -9.38 -11.81
N ILE A 261 -2.38 -9.41 -11.10
CA ILE A 261 -2.37 -9.43 -9.63
C ILE A 261 -3.05 -8.16 -9.11
N ARG A 262 -2.65 -6.97 -9.60
CA ARG A 262 -3.26 -5.68 -9.23
C ARG A 262 -4.77 -5.63 -9.50
N HIS A 263 -5.23 -6.25 -10.58
CA HIS A 263 -6.66 -6.34 -10.87
C HIS A 263 -7.40 -7.24 -9.87
N ALA A 264 -6.90 -8.46 -9.63
CA ALA A 264 -7.50 -9.40 -8.68
C ALA A 264 -7.65 -8.80 -7.26
N ILE A 265 -6.71 -7.95 -6.86
CA ILE A 265 -6.73 -7.24 -5.56
C ILE A 265 -7.87 -6.23 -5.46
N LYS A 266 -8.23 -5.56 -6.56
CA LYS A 266 -9.37 -4.63 -6.57
C LYS A 266 -10.70 -5.37 -6.42
N GLU A 267 -10.77 -6.61 -6.88
CA GLU A 267 -11.95 -7.46 -6.80
C GLU A 267 -12.08 -8.20 -5.46
N ASP A 268 -10.95 -8.47 -4.81
CA ASP A 268 -10.89 -9.13 -3.51
C ASP A 268 -11.45 -8.24 -2.40
N ASN A 269 -12.75 -8.42 -2.12
CA ASN A 269 -13.51 -7.63 -1.17
C ASN A 269 -14.08 -8.54 -0.08
N ILE A 270 -13.34 -8.67 1.02
CA ILE A 270 -13.69 -9.53 2.18
C ILE A 270 -14.83 -8.92 3.03
N GLY A 271 -15.29 -7.71 2.70
CA GLY A 271 -16.33 -6.99 3.43
C GLY A 271 -17.75 -7.12 2.89
N LYS A 272 -18.04 -8.08 2.00
CA LYS A 272 -19.40 -8.39 1.52
C LYS A 272 -20.00 -9.58 2.25
#